data_AF-A0A429QXA4-F1
#
_entry.id   AF-A0A429QXA4-F1
#
_cell.length_a   1.000
_cell.length_b   1.000
_cell.length_c   1.000
_cell.angle_alpha   90.00
_cell.angle_beta   90.00
_cell.angle_gamma   90.00
#
_symmetry.space_group_name_H-M   'P 1'
#
loop_
_entity.id
_entity.type
_entity.pdbx_description
1 polymer ?
#
loop_
_entity_poly.entity_id
_entity_poly.type
_entity_poly.pdbx_seq_one_letter_code
_entity_poly.pdbx_strand_id
1 'polypeptide(L)'
;MGVTFQAQVGPNPSQYYGTIAISNIAQDNGSPVTMEKHLKVDLTAPVSLHGSDVNVALNPWQEIEASTENTQIGSERFAITLKLAPVSAHTFNPSDTITLGVNGDLTGDAAKLYLESIKISTDD
;
A
#
# COMPACT_ATOMS: atom_id res chain seq x y z
N MET A 1 -16.42 -0.39 -10.42
CA MET A 1 -15.80 0.92 -10.14
C MET A 1 -14.38 0.65 -9.70
N GLY A 2 -13.40 1.36 -10.25
CA GLY A 2 -12.00 1.26 -9.83
C GLY A 2 -11.66 2.27 -8.74
N VAL A 3 -10.51 2.05 -8.10
CA VAL A 3 -9.92 2.93 -7.11
C VAL A 3 -8.71 3.63 -7.74
N THR A 4 -8.69 4.94 -7.63
CA THR A 4 -7.57 5.83 -7.95
C THR A 4 -6.78 6.16 -6.70
N PHE A 5 -5.49 6.39 -6.86
CA PHE A 5 -4.56 6.75 -5.79
C PHE A 5 -3.30 7.39 -6.38
N GLN A 6 -2.48 7.98 -5.52
CA GLN A 6 -1.12 8.38 -5.83
C GLN A 6 -0.15 7.49 -5.07
N ALA A 7 0.89 7.00 -5.76
CA ALA A 7 1.95 6.22 -5.14
C ALA A 7 3.31 6.80 -5.52
N GLN A 8 4.21 6.87 -4.54
CA GLN A 8 5.57 7.39 -4.72
C GLN A 8 6.56 6.71 -3.78
N VAL A 9 7.81 6.63 -4.20
CA VAL A 9 8.90 6.27 -3.28
C VAL A 9 9.13 7.44 -2.32
N GLY A 10 9.30 7.14 -1.04
CA GLY A 10 9.65 8.13 -0.03
C GLY A 10 11.05 8.73 -0.23
N PRO A 11 11.40 9.76 0.54
CA PRO A 11 12.68 10.44 0.40
C PRO A 11 13.86 9.52 0.76
N ASN A 12 14.98 9.71 0.07
CA ASN A 12 16.28 9.05 0.33
C ASN A 12 16.22 7.51 0.31
N PRO A 13 15.68 6.85 -0.74
CA PRO A 13 15.76 5.40 -0.85
C PRO A 13 17.22 4.97 -1.01
N SER A 14 17.53 3.78 -0.52
CA SER A 14 18.82 3.11 -0.71
C SER A 14 18.61 1.73 -1.31
N GLN A 15 19.71 1.07 -1.68
CA GLN A 15 19.68 -0.31 -2.15
C GLN A 15 19.24 -1.33 -1.08
N TYR A 16 19.12 -0.91 0.19
CA TYR A 16 18.79 -1.80 1.31
C TYR A 16 17.44 -1.47 1.96
N TYR A 17 16.99 -0.23 1.83
CA TYR A 17 15.77 0.24 2.46
C TYR A 17 15.21 1.46 1.74
N GLY A 18 13.89 1.50 1.64
CA GLY A 18 13.12 2.69 1.28
C GLY A 18 11.66 2.54 1.73
N THR A 19 10.84 3.53 1.38
CA THR A 19 9.40 3.46 1.63
C THR A 19 8.60 3.70 0.37
N ILE A 20 7.40 3.14 0.30
CA ILE A 20 6.37 3.47 -0.69
C ILE A 20 5.23 4.14 0.05
N ALA A 21 4.88 5.36 -0.34
CA ALA A 21 3.75 6.10 0.21
C ALA A 21 2.59 6.09 -0.80
N ILE A 22 1.41 5.69 -0.33
CA ILE A 22 0.14 5.69 -1.05
C ILE A 22 -0.77 6.74 -0.40
N SER A 23 -1.39 7.58 -1.21
CA SER A 23 -2.25 8.68 -0.77
C SER A 23 -3.36 8.97 -1.78
N ASN A 24 -4.26 9.90 -1.46
CA ASN A 24 -5.34 10.34 -2.35
C ASN A 24 -6.21 9.17 -2.87
N ILE A 25 -6.54 8.23 -1.98
CA ILE A 25 -7.34 7.04 -2.30
C ILE A 25 -8.80 7.44 -2.50
N ALA A 26 -9.31 7.29 -3.71
CA ALA A 26 -10.67 7.68 -4.11
C ALA A 26 -11.21 6.73 -5.19
N GLN A 27 -12.53 6.66 -5.34
CA GLN A 27 -13.18 5.98 -6.46
C GLN A 27 -12.86 6.72 -7.77
N ASP A 28 -12.92 6.04 -8.93
CA ASP A 28 -12.69 6.65 -10.25
C ASP A 28 -13.57 7.88 -10.55
N ASN A 29 -14.75 7.96 -9.91
CA ASN A 29 -15.67 9.09 -10.04
C ASN A 29 -15.37 10.25 -9.07
N GLY A 30 -14.26 10.18 -8.32
CA GLY A 30 -13.84 11.14 -7.31
C GLY A 30 -14.55 11.01 -5.96
N SER A 31 -15.46 10.05 -5.79
CA SER A 31 -16.11 9.79 -4.50
C SER A 31 -15.12 9.12 -3.52
N PRO A 32 -15.28 9.33 -2.20
CA PRO A 32 -14.47 8.62 -1.21
C PRO A 32 -14.60 7.09 -1.33
N VAL A 33 -13.51 6.39 -0.99
CA VAL A 33 -13.54 4.94 -0.78
C VAL A 33 -13.89 4.67 0.68
N THR A 34 -14.84 3.77 0.92
CA THR A 34 -15.14 3.28 2.27
C THR A 34 -14.59 1.88 2.44
N MET A 35 -13.70 1.72 3.42
CA MET A 35 -13.21 0.44 3.89
C MET A 35 -14.13 -0.05 5.01
N GLU A 36 -15.10 -0.91 4.67
CA GLU A 36 -16.04 -1.50 5.63
C GLU A 36 -15.40 -2.63 6.44
N LYS A 37 -14.71 -3.56 5.75
CA LYS A 37 -14.03 -4.70 6.38
C LYS A 37 -12.54 -4.75 6.04
N HIS A 38 -12.22 -4.68 4.75
CA HIS A 38 -10.85 -4.77 4.29
C HIS A 38 -10.60 -3.83 3.12
N LEU A 39 -9.45 -3.14 3.17
CA LEU A 39 -8.81 -2.61 1.98
C LEU A 39 -7.71 -3.60 1.58
N LYS A 40 -7.74 -4.04 0.33
CA LYS A 40 -6.72 -4.89 -0.26
C LYS A 40 -5.81 -4.05 -1.15
N VAL A 41 -4.51 -4.22 -0.97
CA VAL A 41 -3.47 -3.62 -1.81
C VAL A 41 -2.62 -4.76 -2.39
N ASP A 42 -2.81 -5.04 -3.67
CA ASP A 42 -1.94 -5.95 -4.41
C ASP A 42 -0.76 -5.16 -4.98
N LEU A 43 0.47 -5.65 -4.83
CA LEU A 43 1.67 -5.02 -5.39
C LEU A 43 2.77 -6.05 -5.67
N THR A 44 3.82 -5.62 -6.36
CA THR A 44 5.10 -6.32 -6.41
C THR A 44 6.18 -5.54 -5.66
N ALA A 45 7.12 -6.26 -5.07
CA ALA A 45 8.22 -5.69 -4.29
C ALA A 45 9.50 -6.52 -4.47
N PRO A 46 10.69 -5.96 -4.18
CA PRO A 46 11.97 -6.68 -4.27
C PRO A 46 12.11 -7.77 -3.20
N VAL A 47 11.42 -7.60 -2.08
CA VAL A 47 11.44 -8.47 -0.90
C VAL A 47 10.02 -8.72 -0.41
N SER A 48 9.82 -9.75 0.39
CA SER A 48 8.57 -9.94 1.13
C SER A 48 8.35 -8.81 2.13
N LEU A 49 7.08 -8.52 2.42
CA LEU A 49 6.67 -7.57 3.47
C LEU A 49 5.98 -8.29 4.62
N HIS A 50 6.06 -7.68 5.80
CA HIS A 50 5.29 -8.05 6.98
C HIS A 50 4.28 -6.95 7.32
N GLY A 51 3.22 -7.29 8.07
CA GLY A 51 2.26 -6.29 8.57
C GLY A 51 2.91 -5.18 9.39
N SER A 52 4.00 -5.48 10.11
CA SER A 52 4.80 -4.50 10.86
C SER A 52 5.57 -3.51 10.00
N ASP A 53 5.74 -3.79 8.71
CA ASP A 53 6.36 -2.85 7.76
C ASP A 53 5.34 -1.80 7.26
N VAL A 54 4.07 -1.92 7.64
CA VAL A 54 2.99 -1.06 7.17
C VAL A 54 2.59 -0.07 8.25
N ASN A 55 2.65 1.20 7.90
CA ASN A 55 2.15 2.30 8.72
C ASN A 55 0.97 2.97 8.02
N VAL A 56 -0.20 2.98 8.68
CA VAL A 56 -1.41 3.61 8.15
C VAL A 56 -1.75 4.82 9.02
N ALA A 57 -1.77 5.99 8.42
CA ALA A 57 -2.15 7.23 9.09
C ALA A 57 -3.54 7.64 8.61
N LEU A 58 -4.53 7.50 9.49
CA LEU A 58 -5.93 7.85 9.24
C LEU A 58 -6.35 9.08 10.04
N ASN A 59 -7.32 9.83 9.51
CA ASN A 59 -7.95 10.97 10.17
C ASN A 59 -9.50 10.87 10.09
N PRO A 60 -10.21 10.69 11.21
CA PRO A 60 -9.70 10.54 12.57
C PRO A 60 -8.82 9.30 12.71
N TRP A 61 -7.87 9.35 13.66
CA TRP A 61 -7.01 8.20 13.93
C TRP A 61 -7.85 7.00 14.39
N GLN A 62 -7.53 5.84 13.84
CA GLN A 62 -8.00 4.56 14.32
C GLN A 62 -6.94 3.49 14.10
N GLU A 63 -7.05 2.42 14.87
CA GLU A 63 -6.19 1.25 14.73
C GLU A 63 -6.56 0.45 13.47
N ILE A 64 -5.52 -0.02 12.77
CA ILE A 64 -5.60 -0.86 11.59
C ILE A 64 -4.78 -2.12 11.83
N GLU A 65 -5.40 -3.27 11.62
CA GLU A 65 -4.69 -4.54 11.55
C GLU A 65 -4.18 -4.75 10.12
N ALA A 66 -2.86 -4.85 9.97
CA ALA A 66 -2.22 -5.10 8.68
C ALA A 66 -1.71 -6.54 8.61
N SER A 67 -2.05 -7.23 7.51
CA SER A 67 -1.55 -8.57 7.22
C SER A 67 -1.11 -8.68 5.76
N THR A 68 -0.14 -9.55 5.49
CA THR A 68 0.51 -9.67 4.18
C THR A 68 0.61 -11.13 3.77
N GLU A 69 0.16 -11.43 2.56
CA GLU A 69 0.46 -12.69 1.87
C GLU A 69 1.56 -12.42 0.85
N ASN A 70 2.60 -13.25 0.84
CA ASN A 70 3.78 -13.05 0.00
C ASN A 70 4.01 -14.30 -0.85
N THR A 71 4.11 -14.14 -2.17
CA THR A 71 4.48 -15.20 -3.10
C THR A 71 5.70 -14.78 -3.89
N GLN A 72 6.78 -15.56 -3.83
CA GLN A 72 7.96 -15.30 -4.65
C GLN A 72 7.65 -15.62 -6.12
N ILE A 73 7.87 -14.67 -7.02
CA ILE A 73 7.57 -14.79 -8.46
C ILE A 73 8.83 -14.66 -9.34
N GLY A 74 10.01 -14.54 -8.73
CA GLY A 74 11.30 -14.47 -9.42
C GLY A 74 12.46 -14.32 -8.45
N SER A 75 13.68 -14.20 -8.98
CA SER A 75 14.83 -13.75 -8.20
C SER A 75 14.57 -12.32 -7.75
N GLU A 76 14.52 -12.10 -6.43
CA GLU A 76 14.31 -10.76 -5.83
C GLU A 76 13.01 -10.08 -6.29
N ARG A 77 11.94 -10.86 -6.45
CA ARG A 77 10.62 -10.32 -6.76
C ARG A 77 9.51 -11.11 -6.09
N PHE A 78 8.67 -10.41 -5.36
CA PHE A 78 7.52 -10.94 -4.65
C PHE A 78 6.23 -10.30 -5.18
N ALA A 79 5.20 -11.10 -5.35
CA ALA A 79 3.82 -10.65 -5.41
C ALA A 79 3.28 -10.60 -3.96
N ILE A 80 2.70 -9.48 -3.59
CA ILE A 80 2.25 -9.19 -2.23
C ILE A 80 0.79 -8.80 -2.27
N THR A 81 0.01 -9.41 -1.38
CA THR A 81 -1.35 -9.00 -1.06
C THR A 81 -1.34 -8.45 0.36
N LEU A 82 -1.43 -7.14 0.51
CA LEU A 82 -1.63 -6.48 1.80
C LEU A 82 -3.14 -6.36 2.06
N LYS A 83 -3.57 -6.74 3.26
CA LYS A 83 -4.92 -6.53 3.78
C LYS A 83 -4.86 -5.61 4.98
N LEU A 84 -5.64 -4.55 4.94
CA LEU A 84 -5.83 -3.60 6.03
C LEU A 84 -7.25 -3.74 6.56
N ALA A 85 -7.41 -4.09 7.83
CA ALA A 85 -8.70 -4.23 8.51
C ALA A 85 -8.84 -3.14 9.57
N PRO A 86 -9.86 -2.26 9.49
CA PRO A 86 -10.10 -1.28 10.53
C PRO A 86 -10.92 -1.86 11.68
N VAL A 87 -10.81 -1.23 12.85
CA VAL A 87 -11.70 -1.53 13.99
C VAL A 87 -13.16 -1.15 13.69
N SER A 88 -13.38 -0.15 12.83
CA SER A 88 -14.69 0.29 12.35
C SER A 88 -14.60 0.84 10.93
N ALA A 89 -15.71 0.85 10.19
CA ALA A 89 -15.71 1.34 8.81
C ALA A 89 -15.02 2.72 8.68
N HIS A 90 -14.09 2.84 7.73
CA HIS A 90 -13.33 4.08 7.49
C HIS A 90 -13.63 4.62 6.11
N THR A 91 -14.02 5.89 6.01
CA THR A 91 -14.11 6.59 4.73
C THR A 91 -12.82 7.38 4.51
N PHE A 92 -12.07 7.03 3.45
CA PHE A 92 -10.83 7.69 3.12
C PHE A 92 -11.03 9.18 2.81
N ASN A 93 -10.13 10.00 3.33
CA ASN A 93 -10.02 11.42 3.01
C ASN A 93 -8.61 11.75 2.47
N PRO A 94 -8.40 12.94 1.88
CA PRO A 94 -7.12 13.28 1.24
C PRO A 94 -5.89 13.30 2.16
N SER A 95 -6.07 13.40 3.48
CA SER A 95 -4.96 13.37 4.45
C SER A 95 -4.55 11.96 4.87
N ASP A 96 -5.35 10.94 4.51
CA ASP A 96 -5.04 9.56 4.86
C ASP A 96 -3.92 9.01 3.98
N THR A 97 -3.00 8.27 4.60
CA THR A 97 -1.85 7.69 3.91
C THR A 97 -1.56 6.27 4.36
N ILE A 98 -1.07 5.45 3.43
CA ILE A 98 -0.53 4.12 3.69
C ILE A 98 0.96 4.16 3.32
N THR A 99 1.84 3.86 4.26
CA THR A 99 3.29 3.82 4.03
C THR A 99 3.79 2.40 4.23
N LEU A 100 4.48 1.86 3.23
CA LEU A 100 5.12 0.55 3.25
C LEU A 100 6.61 0.75 3.41
N GLY A 101 7.21 0.21 4.47
CA GLY A 101 8.65 0.03 4.59
C GLY A 101 9.08 -1.15 3.74
N VAL A 102 10.13 -0.99 2.93
CA VAL A 102 10.63 -2.03 2.04
C VAL A 102 12.10 -2.22 2.32
N ASN A 103 12.47 -3.39 2.87
CA ASN A 103 13.86 -3.78 3.14
C ASN A 103 14.55 -4.30 1.86
N GLY A 104 14.51 -3.51 0.80
CA GLY A 104 15.08 -3.85 -0.50
C GLY A 104 15.32 -2.62 -1.36
N ASP A 105 15.84 -2.84 -2.56
CA ASP A 105 16.23 -1.76 -3.46
C ASP A 105 14.99 -1.06 -4.06
N LEU A 106 14.81 0.21 -3.69
CA LEU A 106 13.83 1.13 -4.28
C LEU A 106 14.50 2.29 -5.02
N THR A 107 15.74 2.10 -5.47
CA THR A 107 16.49 3.10 -6.24
C THR A 107 16.31 2.92 -7.74
N GLY A 108 16.54 4.00 -8.49
CA GLY A 108 16.53 3.97 -9.95
C GLY A 108 15.18 3.65 -10.59
N ASP A 109 15.23 3.19 -11.84
CA ASP A 109 14.03 2.94 -12.64
C ASP A 109 13.26 1.67 -12.22
N ALA A 110 13.92 0.71 -11.57
CA ALA A 110 13.28 -0.51 -11.09
C ALA A 110 12.16 -0.21 -10.08
N ALA A 111 12.30 0.86 -9.29
CA ALA A 111 11.28 1.30 -8.35
C ALA A 111 9.94 1.64 -9.01
N LYS A 112 9.96 2.16 -10.25
CA LYS A 112 8.74 2.49 -11.00
C LYS A 112 7.90 1.24 -11.26
N LEU A 113 8.54 0.10 -11.50
CA LEU A 113 7.86 -1.18 -11.73
C LEU A 113 7.05 -1.63 -10.50
N TYR A 114 7.53 -1.31 -9.31
CA TYR A 114 6.81 -1.61 -8.07
C TYR A 114 5.63 -0.66 -7.88
N LEU A 115 5.81 0.64 -8.13
CA LEU A 115 4.72 1.63 -8.05
C LEU A 115 3.60 1.35 -9.06
N GLU A 116 3.95 1.04 -10.31
CA GLU A 116 2.99 0.74 -11.38
C GLU A 116 2.25 -0.58 -11.17
N SER A 117 2.77 -1.46 -10.30
CA SER A 117 2.13 -2.74 -9.98
C SER A 117 1.02 -2.64 -8.93
N ILE A 118 0.91 -1.49 -8.23
CA ILE A 118 -0.04 -1.31 -7.14
C ILE A 118 -1.47 -1.34 -7.68
N LYS A 119 -2.33 -2.12 -7.03
CA LYS A 119 -3.77 -2.16 -7.26
C LYS A 119 -4.49 -2.14 -5.93
N ILE A 120 -5.53 -1.32 -5.82
CA ILE A 120 -6.32 -1.19 -4.61
C ILE A 120 -7.75 -1.65 -4.89
N SER A 121 -8.30 -2.44 -3.99
CA SER A 121 -9.71 -2.82 -3.98
C SER A 121 -10.25 -2.85 -2.57
N THR A 122 -11.55 -2.63 -2.42
CA THR A 122 -12.30 -2.87 -1.17
C THR A 122 -13.11 -4.14 -1.34
N ASP A 123 -13.10 -5.02 -0.34
CA ASP A 123 -14.02 -6.15 -0.28
C ASP A 123 -15.29 -5.72 0.48
N ASP A 124 -16.47 -6.19 0.03
CA ASP A 124 -17.79 -5.95 0.64
C ASP A 124 -18.02 -6.76 1.94
#